data_AF-A0AAW6TJE8-F1
#
_entry.id   AF-A0AAW6TJE8-F1
#
_cell.length_a   1.000
_cell.length_b   1.000
_cell.length_c   1.000
_cell.angle_alpha   90.00
_cell.angle_beta   90.00
_cell.angle_gamma   90.00
#
_symmetry.space_group_name_H-M   'P 1'
#
loop_
_entity.id
_entity.type
_entity.pdbx_description
1 polymer ?
#
loop_
_entity_poly.entity_id
_entity_poly.type
_entity_poly.pdbx_seq_one_letter_code
_entity_poly.pdbx_strand_id
1 'polypeptide(L)' 'MGYTGERKNETLRIVLIRSVDQIIDHTRFNTFRIDGNYYYGKEEVDNELRILKSRIAEVISKAISNNK' A
#
# COMPACT_ATOMS: atom_id res chain seq x y z
N MET A 1 -26.71 -13.73 15.19
CA MET A 1 -25.24 -13.90 15.37
C MET A 1 -24.56 -13.71 14.02
N GLY A 2 -23.99 -12.53 13.74
CA GLY A 2 -23.41 -12.21 12.41
C GLY A 2 -22.07 -11.44 12.44
N TYR A 3 -21.38 -11.38 13.58
CA TYR A 3 -20.29 -10.41 13.82
C TYR A 3 -18.86 -10.92 13.56
N THR A 4 -18.66 -12.22 13.26
CA THR A 4 -17.31 -12.81 13.17
C THR A 4 -16.66 -12.64 11.81
N GLY A 5 -17.42 -12.66 10.71
CA GLY A 5 -16.90 -12.46 9.36
C GLY A 5 -16.44 -11.03 9.10
N GLU A 6 -17.23 -10.05 9.55
CA GLU A 6 -16.92 -8.62 9.34
C GLU A 6 -15.65 -8.17 10.06
N ARG A 7 -15.44 -8.62 11.31
CA ARG A 7 -14.19 -8.34 12.05
C ARG A 7 -12.95 -8.98 11.43
N LYS A 8 -13.08 -10.19 10.87
CA LYS A 8 -11.97 -10.86 10.16
C LYS A 8 -11.59 -10.08 8.90
N ASN A 9 -12.57 -9.64 8.13
CA ASN A 9 -12.38 -8.83 6.93
C ASN A 9 -11.75 -7.46 7.25
N GLU A 10 -12.16 -6.82 8.34
CA GLU A 10 -11.55 -5.57 8.81
C GLU A 10 -10.09 -5.76 9.27
N THR A 11 -9.80 -6.85 9.98
CA THR A 11 -8.43 -7.20 10.39
C THR A 11 -7.53 -7.45 9.18
N LEU A 12 -8.01 -8.22 8.19
CA LEU A 12 -7.31 -8.46 6.93
C LEU A 12 -7.05 -7.17 6.16
N ARG A 13 -8.04 -6.26 6.10
CA ARG A 13 -7.89 -4.94 5.48
C ARG A 13 -6.74 -4.15 6.10
N ILE A 14 -6.69 -4.09 7.43
CA ILE A 14 -5.66 -3.35 8.18
C ILE A 14 -4.27 -3.96 7.93
N VAL A 15 -4.15 -5.29 7.96
CA VAL A 15 -2.88 -5.99 7.72
C VAL A 15 -2.38 -5.72 6.30
N LEU A 16 -3.24 -5.84 5.30
CA LEU A 16 -2.87 -5.62 3.90
C LEU A 16 -2.42 -4.18 3.64
N ILE A 17 -3.15 -3.18 4.17
CA ILE A 17 -2.75 -1.77 4.05
C ILE A 17 -1.37 -1.54 4.68
N ARG A 18 -1.12 -2.10 5.88
CA ARG A 18 0.17 -1.98 6.56
C ARG A 18 1.31 -2.64 5.80
N SER A 19 1.10 -3.83 5.24
CA SER A 19 2.13 -4.52 4.45
C SER A 19 2.50 -3.74 3.19
N VAL A 20 1.51 -3.13 2.53
CA VAL A 20 1.74 -2.27 1.35
C VAL A 20 2.56 -1.04 1.72
N ASP A 21 2.23 -0.40 2.84
CA ASP A 21 3.00 0.75 3.35
C ASP A 21 4.48 0.38 3.57
N GLN A 22 4.73 -0.77 4.20
CA GLN A 22 6.11 -1.24 4.43
C GLN A 22 6.87 -1.53 3.13
N ILE A 23 6.21 -2.12 2.12
CA ILE A 23 6.84 -2.41 0.82
C ILE A 23 7.18 -1.10 0.09
N ILE A 24 6.27 -0.12 0.12
CA ILE A 24 6.48 1.19 -0.51
C ILE A 24 7.62 1.94 0.17
N ASP A 25 7.65 1.98 1.51
CA ASP A 25 8.74 2.61 2.25
C ASP A 25 10.08 1.93 2.00
N HIS A 26 10.11 0.59 1.91
CA HIS A 26 11.31 -0.17 1.58
C HIS A 26 11.81 0.14 0.16
N THR A 27 10.89 0.22 -0.80
CA THR A 27 11.19 0.56 -2.19
C THR A 27 11.76 1.98 -2.27
N ARG A 28 11.10 2.94 -1.62
CA ARG A 28 11.55 4.34 -1.51
C ARG A 28 12.97 4.42 -0.97
N PHE A 29 13.22 3.76 0.17
CA PHE A 29 14.54 3.75 0.81
C PHE A 29 15.63 3.16 -0.09
N ASN A 30 15.35 2.05 -0.78
CA ASN A 30 16.33 1.41 -1.67
C ASN A 30 16.59 2.23 -2.94
N THR A 31 15.55 2.80 -3.56
CA THR A 31 15.68 3.66 -4.75
C THR A 31 16.60 4.85 -4.44
N PHE A 32 16.41 5.51 -3.29
CA PHE A 32 17.25 6.65 -2.91
C PHE A 32 18.63 6.27 -2.34
N ARG A 33 18.83 5.02 -1.90
CA ARG A 33 20.11 4.53 -1.36
C ARG A 33 21.03 3.98 -2.45
N ILE A 34 20.49 3.42 -3.54
CA ILE A 34 21.27 2.84 -4.65
C ILE A 34 21.79 3.96 -5.56
N ASP A 35 21.01 5.02 -5.78
CA ASP A 35 21.37 6.10 -6.69
C ASP A 35 21.86 7.35 -5.95
N GLY A 36 23.13 7.34 -5.53
CA GLY A 36 23.84 8.57 -5.19
C GLY A 36 24.02 9.55 -6.36
N ASN A 37 23.45 9.28 -7.55
CA ASN A 37 23.72 10.03 -8.79
C ASN A 37 22.56 10.15 -9.80
N TYR A 38 21.37 9.58 -9.55
CA TYR A 38 20.22 9.78 -10.44
C TYR A 38 19.08 10.49 -9.71
N TYR A 39 19.04 11.81 -9.89
CA TYR A 39 17.84 12.61 -9.63
C TYR A 39 16.79 12.29 -10.72
N TYR A 40 16.19 11.10 -10.70
CA TYR A 40 14.75 11.09 -10.97
C TYR A 40 14.15 12.02 -9.91
N GLY A 41 13.33 13.00 -10.33
CA GLY A 41 12.83 14.02 -9.41
C GLY A 41 12.27 13.30 -8.18
N LYS A 42 12.87 13.51 -7.00
CA LYS A 42 12.44 12.85 -5.75
C LYS A 42 10.92 12.99 -5.57
N GLU A 43 10.39 14.14 -5.98
CA GLU A 43 8.96 14.44 -6.02
C GLU A 43 8.16 13.58 -7.01
N GLU A 44 8.71 13.26 -8.19
CA GLU A 44 8.08 12.38 -9.18
C GLU A 44 7.98 10.95 -8.64
N VAL A 45 9.07 10.41 -8.08
CA VAL A 45 9.09 9.07 -7.46
C VAL A 45 8.14 9.02 -6.26
N ASP A 46 8.17 10.03 -5.40
CA ASP A 46 7.25 10.12 -4.26
C ASP A 46 5.78 10.22 -4.72
N ASN A 47 5.49 10.92 -5.82
CA ASN A 47 4.15 11.03 -6.37
C ASN A 47 3.67 9.71 -7.00
N GLU A 48 4.52 9.02 -7.76
CA GLU A 48 4.20 7.70 -8.31
C GLU A 48 3.94 6.66 -7.19
N LEU A 49 4.79 6.64 -6.15
CA LEU A 49 4.57 5.78 -4.99
C LEU A 49 3.28 6.12 -4.24
N ARG A 50 2.91 7.41 -4.14
CA ARG A 50 1.62 7.84 -3.57
C ARG A 50 0.43 7.36 -4.40
N ILE A 51 0.50 7.45 -5.73
CA ILE A 51 -0.55 6.96 -6.63
C ILE A 51 -0.70 5.44 -6.51
N LEU A 52 0.43 4.72 -6.47
CA LEU A 52 0.45 3.28 -6.29
C LEU A 52 -0.20 2.85 -4.97
N LYS A 53 0.16 3.52 -3.86
CA LYS A 53 -0.45 3.31 -2.54
C LYS A 53 -1.97 3.45 -2.59
N SER A 54 -2.46 4.52 -3.22
CA SER A 54 -3.89 4.80 -3.35
C SER A 54 -4.61 3.71 -4.13
N ARG A 55 -4.07 3.30 -5.28
CA ARG A 55 -4.64 2.22 -6.12
C ARG A 55 -4.71 0.89 -5.40
N ILE A 56 -3.66 0.52 -4.66
CA ILE A 56 -3.65 -0.73 -3.92
C ILE A 56 -4.69 -0.71 -2.79
N ALA A 57 -4.83 0.41 -2.06
CA ALA A 57 -5.85 0.56 -1.03
C ALA A 57 -7.28 0.42 -1.61
N GLU A 58 -7.52 0.94 -2.82
CA GLU A 58 -8.78 0.77 -3.53
C GLU A 58 -9.04 -0.69 -3.91
N VAL A 59 -8.03 -1.39 -4.46
CA VAL A 59 -8.11 -2.82 -4.83
C VAL A 59 -8.40 -3.68 -3.59
N ILE A 60 -7.70 -3.46 -2.48
CA ILE A 60 -7.95 -4.17 -1.22
C ILE A 60 -9.38 -3.93 -0.74
N SER A 61 -9.85 -2.68 -0.79
CA SER A 61 -11.21 -2.34 -0.35
C SER A 61 -12.27 -3.00 -1.23
N LYS A 62 -12.07 -3.06 -2.55
CA LYS A 62 -12.96 -3.77 -3.49
C LYS A 62 -12.95 -5.29 -3.27
N ALA A 63 -11.77 -5.89 -3.12
CA ALA A 63 -11.61 -7.33 -2.92
C ALA A 63 -12.29 -7.82 -1.63
N ILE A 64 -12.27 -7.00 -0.58
CA ILE A 64 -12.91 -7.32 0.70
C ILE A 64 -14.42 -7.07 0.65
N SER A 65 -14.88 -5.98 0.02
CA SER A 65 -16.31 -5.69 -0.13
C SER A 65 -17.04 -6.70 -1.02
N ASN A 66 -16.39 -7.24 -2.05
CA ASN A 66 -16.97 -8.29 -2.91
C ASN A 66 -17.01 -9.68 -2.26
N ASN A 67 -16.42 -9.86 -1.07
CA ASN A 67 -16.44 -11.10 -0.28
C ASN A 67 -17.47 -11.06 0.88
N LYS A 68 -18.43 -10.13 0.84
CA LYS A 68 -19.59 -10.09 1.75
C LYS A 68 -20.79 -10.77 1.12
#